data_AF-K2D9J5-F1
#
_entry.id   AF-K2D9J5-F1
#
_cell.length_a   1.000
_cell.length_b   1.000
_cell.length_c   1.000
_cell.angle_alpha   90.00
_cell.angle_beta   90.00
_cell.angle_gamma   90.00
#
_symmetry.space_group_name_H-M   'P 1'
#
loop_
_entity.id
_entity.type
_entity.pdbx_description
1 polymer ?
#
loop_
_entity_poly.entity_id
_entity_poly.type
_entity_poly.pdbx_seq_one_letter_code
_entity_poly.pdbx_strand_id
1 'polypeptide(L)'
;MERSQNLMENPPSDDLQMVDSTNPSPAESLVPKLLPKTASLRPLFSRPWFVILLTFLIILLGIGVWISVVGYQTYSKVQGVTTHAKATLAAFDNRDLVGAQGELAQTKSSLDQARSTFGGLRPLSVLPFLGGYLKDADHVLSAGQKGVEVGEMIFAAITPYADIMGFTGVSIEDLSLKTAEDRIIFVAETVEKIAPEMDKISLKLNEINADLQTIKNERYPQKLFGKEVRSNVISLKNSVSSAASSLQNFQPIIKLLPDLLGNPDPRQYLIIFQNDAELRPTGGFLTAYATLKVTKGKIEPGVSEDIYTLDAGFTKKVPAPDPIKKYLPLVYNWNLRDMNLSPDFKVSMDTFTTHMRDSTAEPEYDALIAIDTQVPVRILEVLGPIGVPGYGGQFSAEIDPRCDCPQVIYALENIITRPTYEIREGRKSILGPLMNSMLQNMMGSPKAKWA
;
A
#
# COMPACT_ATOMS: atom_id res chain seq x y z
N MET A 1 61.28 -13.73 24.76
CA MET A 1 60.11 -14.51 25.23
C MET A 1 59.43 -15.08 23.99
N GLU A 2 59.89 -16.17 23.34
CA GLU A 2 60.52 -17.41 23.87
C GLU A 2 59.66 -18.06 24.95
N ARG A 3 59.29 -19.37 24.96
CA ARG A 3 59.67 -20.63 24.25
C ARG A 3 58.44 -21.60 24.30
N SER A 4 58.32 -22.78 23.68
CA SER A 4 58.96 -23.54 22.57
C SER A 4 58.00 -24.71 22.22
N GLN A 5 57.67 -25.01 20.97
CA GLN A 5 58.37 -25.92 20.01
C GLN A 5 58.58 -27.39 20.44
N ASN A 6 58.22 -28.29 19.50
CA ASN A 6 58.77 -29.65 19.22
C ASN A 6 58.33 -30.86 20.09
N LEU A 7 58.40 -32.12 19.62
CA LEU A 7 58.10 -32.81 18.32
C LEU A 7 58.53 -34.30 18.44
N MET A 8 57.73 -35.26 17.94
CA MET A 8 58.08 -36.69 17.66
C MET A 8 58.52 -37.53 18.91
N GLU A 9 58.72 -38.87 18.92
CA GLU A 9 58.91 -39.90 17.88
C GLU A 9 58.54 -41.33 18.40
N ASN A 10 58.48 -42.35 17.52
CA ASN A 10 58.29 -43.81 17.82
C ASN A 10 59.65 -44.48 18.27
N PRO A 11 59.89 -45.83 18.47
CA PRO A 11 59.13 -47.06 18.10
C PRO A 11 59.10 -48.21 19.21
N PRO A 12 59.57 -49.49 19.06
CA PRO A 12 58.68 -50.68 19.19
C PRO A 12 59.18 -51.89 20.05
N SER A 13 58.31 -52.91 20.24
CA SER A 13 58.60 -54.33 20.61
C SER A 13 57.24 -55.09 20.68
N ASP A 14 56.95 -56.27 20.14
CA ASP A 14 57.70 -57.46 19.70
C ASP A 14 58.32 -58.32 20.82
N ASP A 15 57.63 -59.43 21.14
CA ASP A 15 58.09 -60.65 21.83
C ASP A 15 57.01 -61.72 21.56
N LEU A 16 57.20 -62.65 20.61
CA LEU A 16 57.96 -63.91 20.70
C LEU A 16 57.44 -64.91 21.74
N GLN A 17 56.81 -65.99 21.23
CA GLN A 17 57.26 -67.35 21.54
C GLN A 17 56.88 -68.34 20.43
N MET A 18 57.92 -68.97 19.86
CA MET A 18 57.81 -70.17 19.03
C MET A 18 57.96 -71.41 19.93
N VAL A 19 57.51 -72.59 19.46
CA VAL A 19 58.34 -73.81 19.35
C VAL A 19 57.52 -74.98 18.76
N ASP A 20 57.85 -75.25 17.51
CA ASP A 20 58.09 -76.57 16.90
C ASP A 20 56.99 -77.65 16.77
N SER A 21 57.35 -78.58 15.90
CA SER A 21 56.59 -79.58 15.17
C SER A 21 56.56 -80.94 15.86
N THR A 22 55.58 -81.78 15.51
CA THR A 22 55.80 -83.12 14.90
C THR A 22 54.48 -83.86 14.66
N ASN A 23 54.42 -84.57 13.53
CA ASN A 23 53.47 -85.67 13.28
C ASN A 23 53.94 -86.91 14.07
N PRO A 24 53.09 -87.91 14.45
CA PRO A 24 52.28 -88.63 13.45
C PRO A 24 50.89 -89.16 13.91
N SER A 25 50.16 -89.71 12.93
CA SER A 25 49.00 -90.60 13.12
C SER A 25 49.36 -91.87 13.93
N PRO A 26 48.41 -92.46 14.67
CA PRO A 26 47.81 -93.69 14.14
C PRO A 26 46.28 -93.85 14.34
N ALA A 27 45.67 -94.50 13.34
CA ALA A 27 44.60 -95.50 13.39
C ALA A 27 43.50 -95.48 14.49
N GLU A 28 42.25 -95.40 13.99
CA GLU A 28 41.17 -96.38 14.25
C GLU A 28 40.44 -96.39 15.62
N SER A 29 39.16 -95.97 15.59
CA SER A 29 38.05 -96.79 16.12
C SER A 29 36.66 -96.25 15.71
N LEU A 30 35.75 -97.16 15.37
CA LEU A 30 34.37 -96.88 14.96
C LEU A 30 33.42 -96.86 16.17
N VAL A 31 32.79 -95.72 16.48
CA VAL A 31 31.59 -95.67 17.32
C VAL A 31 30.61 -94.60 16.79
N PRO A 32 29.38 -94.96 16.35
CA PRO A 32 28.41 -93.99 15.87
C PRO A 32 27.50 -93.48 16.99
N LYS A 33 27.55 -92.18 17.34
CA LYS A 33 26.57 -91.56 18.25
C LYS A 33 26.10 -90.16 17.83
N LEU A 34 24.81 -90.13 17.46
CA LEU A 34 23.85 -89.03 17.48
C LEU A 34 24.25 -87.67 16.86
N LEU A 35 23.70 -87.43 15.67
CA LEU A 35 23.41 -86.08 15.19
C LEU A 35 22.54 -85.33 16.22
N PRO A 36 22.87 -84.08 16.60
CA PRO A 36 21.95 -83.25 17.37
C PRO A 36 20.70 -82.97 16.52
N LYS A 37 19.51 -83.10 17.12
CA LYS A 37 18.25 -82.74 16.46
C LYS A 37 18.32 -81.29 15.99
N THR A 38 18.16 -81.06 14.69
CA THR A 38 17.97 -79.72 14.14
C THR A 38 16.73 -79.12 14.77
N ALA A 39 16.92 -78.10 15.63
CA ALA A 39 15.82 -77.27 16.08
C ALA A 39 15.25 -76.59 14.85
N SER A 40 14.06 -77.01 14.41
CA SER A 40 13.44 -76.44 13.22
C SER A 40 13.13 -74.97 13.49
N LEU A 41 13.89 -74.10 12.83
CA LEU A 41 13.59 -72.67 12.72
C LEU A 41 12.26 -72.55 11.99
N ARG A 42 11.16 -72.58 12.76
CA ARG A 42 9.82 -72.24 12.24
C ARG A 42 9.96 -70.88 11.54
N PRO A 43 9.58 -70.76 10.26
CA PRO A 43 9.85 -69.56 9.49
C PRO A 43 9.24 -68.35 10.20
N LEU A 44 9.95 -67.20 10.18
CA LEU A 44 9.56 -65.99 10.91
C LEU A 44 8.10 -65.57 10.61
N PHE A 45 7.68 -65.81 9.36
CA PHE A 45 6.32 -65.64 8.81
C PHE A 45 5.20 -66.42 9.54
N SER A 46 5.52 -67.47 10.30
CA SER A 46 4.52 -68.30 11.00
C SER A 46 4.03 -67.74 12.33
N ARG A 47 4.58 -66.61 12.80
CA ARG A 47 4.21 -65.99 14.08
C ARG A 47 3.18 -64.86 13.84
N PRO A 48 2.07 -64.78 14.60
CA PRO A 48 0.97 -63.85 14.31
C PRO A 48 1.37 -62.37 14.35
N TRP A 49 2.28 -61.97 15.24
CA TRP A 49 2.84 -60.61 15.28
C TRP A 49 3.53 -60.19 13.97
N PHE A 50 4.16 -61.12 13.24
CA PHE A 50 4.83 -60.81 11.98
C PHE A 50 3.81 -60.54 10.86
N VAL A 51 2.69 -61.28 10.85
CA VAL A 51 1.56 -61.01 9.95
C VAL A 51 0.93 -59.65 10.26
N ILE A 52 0.73 -59.31 11.55
CA ILE A 52 0.20 -58.00 11.98
C ILE A 52 1.15 -56.85 11.60
N LEU A 53 2.47 -57.05 11.76
CA LEU A 53 3.47 -56.04 11.41
C LEU A 53 3.57 -55.86 9.89
N LEU A 54 3.48 -56.94 9.12
CA LEU A 54 3.43 -56.92 7.66
C LEU A 54 2.17 -56.23 7.14
N THR A 55 0.98 -56.52 7.68
CA THR A 55 -0.26 -55.84 7.27
C THR A 55 -0.26 -54.37 7.66
N PHE A 56 0.26 -54.01 8.84
CA PHE A 56 0.47 -52.61 9.22
C PHE A 56 1.43 -51.88 8.28
N LEU A 57 2.53 -52.53 7.86
CA LEU A 57 3.47 -51.98 6.87
C LEU A 57 2.82 -51.79 5.49
N ILE A 58 1.99 -52.74 5.04
CA ILE A 58 1.23 -52.66 3.78
C ILE A 58 0.20 -51.53 3.84
N ILE A 59 -0.49 -51.34 4.97
CA ILE A 59 -1.43 -50.23 5.18
C ILE A 59 -0.68 -48.89 5.16
N LEU A 60 0.49 -48.79 5.82
CA LEU A 60 1.34 -47.60 5.76
C LEU A 60 1.84 -47.30 4.34
N LEU A 61 2.22 -48.32 3.57
CA LEU A 61 2.59 -48.17 2.16
C LEU A 61 1.40 -47.71 1.30
N GLY A 62 0.22 -48.28 1.49
CA GLY A 62 -1.01 -47.86 0.80
C GLY A 62 -1.37 -46.40 1.11
N ILE A 63 -1.28 -46.00 2.38
CA ILE A 63 -1.47 -44.61 2.82
C ILE A 63 -0.38 -43.70 2.22
N GLY A 64 0.87 -44.14 2.17
CA GLY A 64 1.99 -43.38 1.57
C GLY A 64 1.82 -43.17 0.07
N VAL A 65 1.38 -44.20 -0.67
CA VAL A 65 1.05 -44.10 -2.09
C VAL A 65 -0.17 -43.18 -2.30
N TRP A 66 -1.21 -43.31 -1.49
CA TRP A 66 -2.39 -42.44 -1.53
C TRP A 66 -2.02 -40.97 -1.31
N ILE A 67 -1.25 -40.67 -0.24
CA ILE A 67 -0.74 -39.31 0.04
C ILE A 67 0.10 -38.79 -1.13
N SER A 68 0.94 -39.64 -1.74
CA SER A 68 1.79 -39.25 -2.87
C SER A 68 0.98 -38.93 -4.13
N VAL A 69 -0.03 -39.75 -4.46
CA VAL A 69 -0.92 -39.53 -5.61
C VAL A 69 -1.77 -38.28 -5.42
N VAL A 70 -2.45 -38.16 -4.27
CA VAL A 70 -3.30 -36.99 -3.98
C VAL A 70 -2.45 -35.72 -3.85
N GLY A 71 -1.27 -35.81 -3.23
CA GLY A 71 -0.32 -34.71 -3.13
C GLY A 71 0.21 -34.23 -4.48
N TYR A 72 0.54 -35.14 -5.40
CA TYR A 72 0.96 -34.80 -6.76
C TYR A 72 -0.19 -34.16 -7.56
N GLN A 73 -1.40 -34.71 -7.47
CA GLN A 73 -2.58 -34.12 -8.10
C GLN A 73 -2.87 -32.71 -7.54
N THR A 74 -2.92 -32.54 -6.22
CA THR A 74 -3.08 -31.22 -5.59
C THR A 74 -1.98 -30.25 -6.02
N TYR A 75 -0.71 -30.67 -6.06
CA TYR A 75 0.39 -29.83 -6.50
C TYR A 75 0.22 -29.33 -7.94
N SER A 76 -0.18 -30.20 -8.88
CA SER A 76 -0.42 -29.77 -10.27
C SER A 76 -1.58 -28.77 -10.40
N LYS A 77 -2.64 -28.92 -9.58
CA LYS A 77 -3.75 -27.94 -9.53
C LYS A 77 -3.33 -26.62 -8.88
N VAL A 78 -2.52 -26.65 -7.81
CA VAL A 78 -1.93 -25.46 -7.20
C VAL A 78 -0.98 -24.73 -8.16
N GLN A 79 -0.25 -25.46 -9.03
CA GLN A 79 0.51 -24.80 -10.10
C GLN A 79 -0.41 -24.03 -11.05
N GLY A 80 -1.55 -24.60 -11.45
CA GLY A 80 -2.61 -23.90 -12.19
C GLY A 80 -3.06 -22.61 -11.50
N VAL A 81 -3.37 -22.66 -10.20
CA VAL A 81 -3.69 -21.47 -9.39
C VAL A 81 -2.58 -20.41 -9.48
N THR A 82 -1.30 -20.79 -9.33
CA THR A 82 -0.20 -19.83 -9.41
C THR A 82 0.05 -19.26 -10.80
N THR A 83 -0.30 -19.99 -11.85
CA THR A 83 -0.21 -19.51 -13.25
C THR A 83 -1.31 -18.51 -13.54
N HIS A 84 -2.57 -18.89 -13.29
CA HIS A 84 -3.73 -18.02 -13.55
C HIS A 84 -3.76 -16.80 -12.64
N ALA A 85 -3.33 -16.90 -11.37
CA ALA A 85 -3.22 -15.74 -10.48
C ALA A 85 -2.16 -14.73 -10.97
N LYS A 86 -1.05 -15.21 -11.53
CA LYS A 86 -0.04 -14.32 -12.16
C LYS A 86 -0.55 -13.72 -13.47
N ALA A 87 -1.30 -14.48 -14.27
CA ALA A 87 -1.92 -13.96 -15.49
C ALA A 87 -2.99 -12.91 -15.17
N THR A 88 -3.77 -13.09 -14.10
CA THR A 88 -4.72 -12.09 -13.57
C THR A 88 -4.02 -10.78 -13.24
N LEU A 89 -2.92 -10.83 -12.49
CA LEU A 89 -2.13 -9.63 -12.14
C LEU A 89 -1.51 -8.99 -13.38
N ALA A 90 -0.91 -9.77 -14.28
CA ALA A 90 -0.32 -9.26 -15.51
C ALA A 90 -1.36 -8.62 -16.46
N ALA A 91 -2.57 -9.19 -16.55
CA ALA A 91 -3.66 -8.60 -17.32
C ALA A 91 -4.15 -7.28 -16.69
N PHE A 92 -4.28 -7.24 -15.36
CA PHE A 92 -4.63 -6.03 -14.62
C PHE A 92 -3.58 -4.92 -14.79
N ASP A 93 -2.29 -5.23 -14.68
CA ASP A 93 -1.17 -4.30 -14.90
C ASP A 93 -1.15 -3.77 -16.35
N ASN A 94 -1.44 -4.64 -17.32
CA ASN A 94 -1.59 -4.27 -18.74
C ASN A 94 -2.93 -3.56 -19.06
N ARG A 95 -3.75 -3.28 -18.03
CA ARG A 95 -5.07 -2.64 -18.13
C ARG A 95 -6.09 -3.41 -18.99
N ASP A 96 -5.99 -4.73 -19.05
CA ASP A 96 -7.01 -5.63 -19.61
C ASP A 96 -7.88 -6.18 -18.49
N LEU A 97 -8.99 -5.47 -18.18
CA LEU A 97 -9.88 -5.88 -17.10
C LEU A 97 -10.66 -7.16 -17.45
N VAL A 98 -10.97 -7.37 -18.73
CA VAL A 98 -11.72 -8.55 -19.20
C VAL A 98 -10.84 -9.80 -19.13
N GLY A 99 -9.59 -9.70 -19.57
CA GLY A 99 -8.58 -10.75 -19.40
C GLY A 99 -8.30 -11.04 -17.92
N ALA A 100 -8.17 -10.00 -17.08
CA ALA A 100 -7.98 -10.18 -15.64
C ALA A 100 -9.14 -10.92 -14.96
N GLN A 101 -10.40 -10.56 -15.30
CA GLN A 101 -11.59 -11.28 -14.83
C GLN A 101 -11.62 -12.74 -15.31
N GLY A 102 -11.27 -12.99 -16.59
CA GLY A 102 -11.19 -14.34 -17.15
C GLY A 102 -10.17 -15.23 -16.45
N GLU A 103 -8.95 -14.72 -16.24
CA GLU A 103 -7.89 -15.42 -15.52
C GLU A 103 -8.19 -15.60 -14.03
N LEU A 104 -8.91 -14.67 -13.40
CA LEU A 104 -9.38 -14.85 -12.01
C LEU A 104 -10.40 -15.98 -11.91
N ALA A 105 -11.31 -16.12 -12.89
CA ALA A 105 -12.23 -17.25 -12.95
C ALA A 105 -11.50 -18.60 -13.16
N GLN A 106 -10.41 -18.63 -13.95
CA GLN A 106 -9.57 -19.83 -14.07
C GLN A 106 -8.78 -20.12 -12.77
N THR A 107 -8.37 -19.07 -12.05
CA THR A 107 -7.76 -19.17 -10.72
C THR A 107 -8.74 -19.81 -9.73
N LYS A 108 -9.99 -19.35 -9.72
CA LYS A 108 -11.10 -19.91 -8.93
C LYS A 108 -11.31 -21.40 -9.22
N SER A 109 -11.52 -21.74 -10.49
CA SER A 109 -11.71 -23.13 -10.95
C SER A 109 -10.53 -24.04 -10.59
N SER A 110 -9.29 -23.58 -10.77
CA SER A 110 -8.09 -24.33 -10.40
C SER A 110 -7.98 -24.55 -8.89
N LEU A 111 -8.41 -23.56 -8.09
CA LEU A 111 -8.35 -23.61 -6.65
C LEU A 111 -9.44 -24.51 -6.04
N ASP A 112 -10.65 -24.47 -6.58
CA ASP A 112 -11.75 -25.36 -6.20
C ASP A 112 -11.40 -26.82 -6.54
N GLN A 113 -10.77 -27.06 -7.68
CA GLN A 113 -10.20 -28.38 -8.02
C GLN A 113 -9.09 -28.79 -7.03
N ALA A 114 -8.14 -27.89 -6.71
CA ALA A 114 -7.08 -28.17 -5.75
C ALA A 114 -7.63 -28.52 -4.35
N ARG A 115 -8.64 -27.77 -3.87
CA ARG A 115 -9.32 -28.01 -2.59
C ARG A 115 -10.12 -29.30 -2.59
N SER A 116 -10.81 -29.62 -3.68
CA SER A 116 -11.55 -30.87 -3.85
C SER A 116 -10.63 -32.09 -3.77
N THR A 117 -9.54 -32.09 -4.53
CA THR A 117 -8.50 -33.14 -4.47
C THR A 117 -7.87 -33.22 -3.09
N PHE A 118 -7.49 -32.09 -2.49
CA PHE A 118 -6.92 -32.03 -1.14
C PHE A 118 -7.89 -32.53 -0.06
N GLY A 119 -9.21 -32.40 -0.27
CA GLY A 119 -10.25 -32.92 0.61
C GLY A 119 -10.10 -34.40 0.94
N GLY A 120 -9.55 -35.20 0.02
CA GLY A 120 -9.23 -36.62 0.22
C GLY A 120 -8.16 -36.91 1.30
N LEU A 121 -7.42 -35.89 1.75
CA LEU A 121 -6.44 -35.98 2.85
C LEU A 121 -7.00 -35.53 4.20
N ARG A 122 -8.20 -34.95 4.27
CA ARG A 122 -8.80 -34.46 5.53
C ARG A 122 -8.86 -35.49 6.67
N PRO A 123 -9.15 -36.78 6.46
CA PRO A 123 -9.14 -37.78 7.54
C PRO A 123 -7.76 -37.93 8.21
N LEU A 124 -6.67 -37.66 7.48
CA LEU A 124 -5.30 -37.74 8.00
C LEU A 124 -4.91 -36.52 8.86
N SER A 125 -5.75 -35.49 8.94
CA SER A 125 -5.51 -34.27 9.75
C SER A 125 -5.51 -34.51 11.27
N VAL A 126 -5.94 -35.70 11.71
CA VAL A 126 -5.93 -36.15 13.11
C VAL A 126 -4.58 -36.73 13.53
N LEU A 127 -3.73 -37.13 12.57
CA LEU A 127 -2.47 -37.80 12.89
C LEU A 127 -1.45 -36.85 13.54
N PRO A 128 -0.74 -37.29 14.60
CA PRO A 128 0.40 -36.53 15.13
C PRO A 128 1.45 -36.34 14.03
N PHE A 129 2.18 -35.22 14.10
CA PHE A 129 3.12 -34.72 13.08
C PHE A 129 2.46 -34.26 11.76
N LEU A 130 1.73 -35.12 11.04
CA LEU A 130 1.16 -34.78 9.72
C LEU A 130 -0.01 -33.79 9.80
N GLY A 131 -0.84 -33.89 10.85
CA GLY A 131 -2.07 -33.10 10.96
C GLY A 131 -1.87 -31.58 11.00
N GLY A 132 -0.70 -31.11 11.47
CA GLY A 132 -0.34 -29.70 11.45
C GLY A 132 -0.19 -29.14 10.04
N TYR A 133 0.60 -29.83 9.19
CA TYR A 133 0.82 -29.41 7.80
C TYR A 133 -0.46 -29.47 6.96
N LEU A 134 -1.33 -30.47 7.20
CA LEU A 134 -2.61 -30.58 6.50
C LEU A 134 -3.58 -29.46 6.90
N LYS A 135 -3.57 -29.02 8.16
CA LYS A 135 -4.36 -27.85 8.59
C LYS A 135 -3.82 -26.55 8.00
N ASP A 136 -2.52 -26.33 8.03
CA ASP A 136 -1.91 -25.14 7.41
C ASP A 136 -2.22 -25.08 5.90
N ALA A 137 -2.22 -26.22 5.21
CA ALA A 137 -2.62 -26.30 3.80
C ALA A 137 -4.11 -26.00 3.57
N ASP A 138 -5.03 -26.47 4.43
CA ASP A 138 -6.46 -26.09 4.34
C ASP A 138 -6.64 -24.58 4.62
N HIS A 139 -5.89 -24.00 5.57
CA HIS A 139 -5.85 -22.55 5.81
C HIS A 139 -5.36 -21.77 4.58
N VAL A 140 -4.27 -22.19 3.92
CA VAL A 140 -3.77 -21.53 2.69
C VAL A 140 -4.78 -21.65 1.54
N LEU A 141 -5.40 -22.83 1.34
CA LEU A 141 -6.43 -23.00 0.30
C LEU A 141 -7.71 -22.21 0.60
N SER A 142 -8.08 -22.07 1.87
CA SER A 142 -9.21 -21.24 2.33
C SER A 142 -8.93 -19.75 2.14
N ALA A 143 -7.75 -19.30 2.55
CA ALA A 143 -7.25 -17.95 2.32
C ALA A 143 -7.22 -17.60 0.83
N GLY A 144 -6.81 -18.55 -0.03
CA GLY A 144 -6.87 -18.40 -1.48
C GLY A 144 -8.29 -18.19 -2.01
N GLN A 145 -9.28 -18.95 -1.53
CA GLN A 145 -10.66 -18.83 -2.01
C GLN A 145 -11.25 -17.48 -1.62
N LYS A 146 -11.11 -17.09 -0.35
CA LYS A 146 -11.48 -15.74 0.12
C LYS A 146 -10.73 -14.64 -0.66
N GLY A 147 -9.47 -14.87 -1.03
CA GLY A 147 -8.67 -13.94 -1.85
C GLY A 147 -9.18 -13.80 -3.28
N VAL A 148 -9.63 -14.89 -3.89
CA VAL A 148 -10.31 -14.87 -5.20
C VAL A 148 -11.64 -14.13 -5.11
N GLU A 149 -12.45 -14.37 -4.07
CA GLU A 149 -13.68 -13.59 -3.83
C GLU A 149 -13.40 -12.10 -3.68
N VAL A 150 -12.33 -11.72 -2.96
CA VAL A 150 -11.89 -10.32 -2.86
C VAL A 150 -11.52 -9.75 -4.24
N GLY A 151 -10.85 -10.52 -5.09
CA GLY A 151 -10.61 -10.14 -6.49
C GLY A 151 -11.91 -9.93 -7.28
N GLU A 152 -12.90 -10.81 -7.12
CA GLU A 152 -14.22 -10.67 -7.77
C GLU A 152 -14.95 -9.39 -7.30
N MET A 153 -14.91 -9.08 -6.00
CA MET A 153 -15.45 -7.83 -5.44
C MET A 153 -14.73 -6.59 -5.98
N ILE A 154 -13.39 -6.60 -6.04
CA ILE A 154 -12.60 -5.50 -6.61
C ILE A 154 -12.95 -5.28 -8.09
N PHE A 155 -13.00 -6.34 -8.89
CA PHE A 155 -13.34 -6.22 -10.30
C PHE A 155 -14.80 -5.80 -10.52
N ALA A 156 -15.75 -6.28 -9.72
CA ALA A 156 -17.14 -5.81 -9.76
C ALA A 156 -17.25 -4.31 -9.40
N ALA A 157 -16.49 -3.84 -8.42
CA ALA A 157 -16.45 -2.43 -8.02
C ALA A 157 -15.77 -1.52 -9.06
N ILE A 158 -14.75 -2.02 -9.79
CA ILE A 158 -14.01 -1.26 -10.81
C ILE A 158 -14.71 -1.26 -12.18
N THR A 159 -15.44 -2.32 -12.54
CA THR A 159 -16.05 -2.48 -13.88
C THR A 159 -16.88 -1.27 -14.36
N PRO A 160 -17.76 -0.65 -13.54
CA PRO A 160 -18.54 0.54 -13.95
C PRO A 160 -17.70 1.78 -14.27
N TYR A 161 -16.40 1.75 -13.97
CA TYR A 161 -15.48 2.89 -13.98
C TYR A 161 -14.19 2.60 -14.76
N ALA A 162 -14.13 1.44 -15.41
CA ALA A 162 -12.94 0.83 -16.00
C ALA A 162 -12.29 1.73 -17.07
N ASP A 163 -13.07 2.21 -18.04
CA ASP A 163 -12.61 3.04 -19.15
C ASP A 163 -11.87 4.32 -18.68
N ILE A 164 -12.39 4.99 -17.65
CA ILE A 164 -11.83 6.25 -17.12
C ILE A 164 -10.49 6.00 -16.41
N MET A 165 -10.39 4.91 -15.65
CA MET A 165 -9.13 4.42 -15.08
C MET A 165 -8.15 3.91 -16.17
N GLY A 166 -8.57 3.88 -17.44
CA GLY A 166 -7.75 3.52 -18.59
C GLY A 166 -7.70 2.02 -18.85
N PHE A 167 -8.65 1.24 -18.32
CA PHE A 167 -8.83 -0.17 -18.66
C PHE A 167 -9.49 -0.33 -20.03
N THR A 168 -8.92 -1.25 -20.80
CA THR A 168 -9.40 -1.67 -22.10
C THR A 168 -10.43 -2.80 -21.98
N GLY A 169 -11.25 -2.97 -23.02
CA GLY A 169 -12.21 -4.07 -23.13
C GLY A 169 -13.60 -3.80 -22.52
N VAL A 170 -13.77 -2.69 -21.79
CA VAL A 170 -15.09 -2.26 -21.28
C VAL A 170 -15.52 -0.97 -21.96
N SER A 171 -16.19 -1.10 -23.11
CA SER A 171 -16.77 0.03 -23.84
C SER A 171 -18.01 0.56 -23.11
N ILE A 172 -17.82 1.47 -22.16
CA ILE A 172 -18.92 2.26 -21.60
C ILE A 172 -19.21 3.41 -22.59
N GLU A 173 -20.48 3.66 -22.87
CA GLU A 173 -20.94 4.71 -23.79
C GLU A 173 -20.36 6.07 -23.38
N ASP A 174 -19.75 6.78 -24.35
CA ASP A 174 -19.09 8.10 -24.25
C ASP A 174 -19.25 8.80 -22.90
N LEU A 175 -18.44 8.38 -21.91
CA LEU A 175 -18.35 9.06 -20.63
C LEU A 175 -17.77 10.45 -20.93
N SER A 176 -18.65 11.45 -20.88
CA SER A 176 -18.47 12.78 -21.47
C SER A 176 -17.50 13.69 -20.70
N LEU A 177 -16.50 13.09 -20.04
CA LEU A 177 -15.53 13.71 -19.14
C LEU A 177 -14.45 14.50 -19.90
N LYS A 178 -14.89 15.54 -20.60
CA LYS A 178 -14.04 16.42 -21.41
C LYS A 178 -13.13 17.27 -20.52
N THR A 179 -13.64 17.70 -19.37
CA THR A 179 -13.02 18.69 -18.48
C THR A 179 -12.46 18.04 -17.21
N ALA A 180 -11.64 18.77 -16.44
CA ALA A 180 -11.17 18.31 -15.14
C ALA A 180 -12.31 18.28 -14.11
N GLU A 181 -13.28 19.18 -14.22
CA GLU A 181 -14.50 19.18 -13.39
C GLU A 181 -15.25 17.85 -13.48
N ASP A 182 -15.54 17.39 -14.70
CA ASP A 182 -16.27 16.14 -14.93
C ASP A 182 -15.54 14.94 -14.27
N ARG A 183 -14.21 14.93 -14.32
CA ARG A 183 -13.37 13.90 -13.70
C ARG A 183 -13.43 13.94 -12.16
N ILE A 184 -13.47 15.13 -11.55
CA ILE A 184 -13.58 15.27 -10.09
C ILE A 184 -14.97 14.83 -9.61
N ILE A 185 -16.04 15.27 -10.29
CA ILE A 185 -17.42 14.86 -10.01
C ILE A 185 -17.54 13.33 -10.11
N PHE A 186 -17.01 12.73 -11.18
CA PHE A 186 -17.00 11.29 -11.37
C PHE A 186 -16.24 10.54 -10.25
N VAL A 187 -15.08 11.04 -9.81
CA VAL A 187 -14.34 10.45 -8.69
C VAL A 187 -15.14 10.55 -7.39
N ALA A 188 -15.85 11.66 -7.14
CA ALA A 188 -16.72 11.83 -5.97
C ALA A 188 -17.81 10.74 -5.93
N GLU A 189 -18.55 10.58 -7.03
CA GLU A 189 -19.60 9.54 -7.13
C GLU A 189 -19.04 8.12 -7.06
N THR A 190 -17.88 7.89 -7.67
CA THR A 190 -17.20 6.58 -7.68
C THR A 190 -16.81 6.19 -6.26
N VAL A 191 -16.21 7.11 -5.50
CA VAL A 191 -15.81 6.86 -4.11
C VAL A 191 -17.01 6.60 -3.21
N GLU A 192 -18.10 7.37 -3.34
CA GLU A 192 -19.34 7.14 -2.60
C GLU A 192 -19.89 5.72 -2.82
N LYS A 193 -19.94 5.27 -4.07
CA LYS A 193 -20.45 3.94 -4.46
C LYS A 193 -19.49 2.80 -4.10
N ILE A 194 -18.17 3.04 -4.08
CA ILE A 194 -17.14 2.04 -3.75
C ILE A 194 -16.95 1.85 -2.24
N ALA A 195 -17.15 2.89 -1.42
CA ALA A 195 -16.88 2.82 0.02
C ALA A 195 -17.56 1.64 0.76
N PRO A 196 -18.84 1.26 0.48
CA PRO A 196 -19.46 0.08 1.09
C PRO A 196 -18.84 -1.26 0.67
N GLU A 197 -18.30 -1.36 -0.56
CA GLU A 197 -17.58 -2.56 -1.02
C GLU A 197 -16.20 -2.65 -0.39
N MET A 198 -15.53 -1.52 -0.15
CA MET A 198 -14.24 -1.50 0.56
C MET A 198 -14.36 -1.97 2.01
N ASP A 199 -15.47 -1.71 2.68
CA ASP A 199 -15.75 -2.26 4.01
C ASP A 199 -15.82 -3.80 3.99
N LYS A 200 -16.51 -4.38 2.99
CA LYS A 200 -16.59 -5.84 2.80
C LYS A 200 -15.23 -6.46 2.45
N ILE A 201 -14.46 -5.80 1.58
CA ILE A 201 -13.11 -6.23 1.18
C ILE A 201 -12.17 -6.18 2.39
N SER A 202 -12.23 -5.12 3.20
CA SER A 202 -11.46 -4.96 4.44
C SER A 202 -11.75 -6.09 5.44
N LEU A 203 -13.03 -6.40 5.68
CA LEU A 203 -13.43 -7.53 6.53
C LEU A 203 -12.86 -8.87 6.03
N LYS A 204 -13.01 -9.17 4.72
CA LYS A 204 -12.47 -10.42 4.15
C LYS A 204 -10.95 -10.50 4.17
N LEU A 205 -10.23 -9.41 3.89
CA LEU A 205 -8.77 -9.37 4.00
C LEU A 205 -8.30 -9.56 5.45
N ASN A 206 -9.04 -9.06 6.43
CA ASN A 206 -8.75 -9.28 7.85
C ASN A 206 -8.96 -10.74 8.25
N GLU A 207 -10.01 -11.41 7.76
CA GLU A 207 -10.19 -12.84 7.94
C GLU A 207 -9.05 -13.65 7.31
N ILE A 208 -8.65 -13.35 6.07
CA ILE A 208 -7.54 -14.01 5.37
C ILE A 208 -6.23 -13.84 6.17
N ASN A 209 -5.95 -12.62 6.66
CA ASN A 209 -4.79 -12.38 7.51
C ASN A 209 -4.86 -13.22 8.80
N ALA A 210 -5.99 -13.20 9.51
CA ALA A 210 -6.19 -13.97 10.74
C ALA A 210 -5.99 -15.48 10.51
N ASP A 211 -6.59 -16.04 9.45
CA ASP A 211 -6.41 -17.44 9.04
C ASP A 211 -4.94 -17.78 8.78
N LEU A 212 -4.21 -16.93 8.04
CA LEU A 212 -2.80 -17.15 7.71
C LEU A 212 -1.85 -16.93 8.91
N GLN A 213 -2.20 -16.10 9.89
CA GLN A 213 -1.38 -15.94 11.10
C GLN A 213 -1.39 -17.17 12.01
N THR A 214 -2.40 -18.05 11.91
CA THR A 214 -2.43 -19.33 12.64
C THR A 214 -1.30 -20.30 12.24
N ILE A 215 -0.77 -20.14 11.02
CA ILE A 215 0.28 -20.99 10.43
C ILE A 215 1.60 -20.74 11.18
N LYS A 216 2.18 -21.81 11.75
CA LYS A 216 3.42 -21.73 12.53
C LYS A 216 4.65 -21.79 11.62
N ASN A 217 5.39 -20.68 11.55
CA ASN A 217 6.55 -20.54 10.66
C ASN A 217 7.66 -21.57 10.97
N GLU A 218 7.77 -22.00 12.22
CA GLU A 218 8.78 -22.93 12.76
C GLU A 218 8.55 -24.37 12.30
N ARG A 219 7.32 -24.68 11.84
CA ARG A 219 6.96 -25.99 11.30
C ARG A 219 7.61 -26.26 9.95
N TYR A 220 8.04 -25.23 9.22
CA TYR A 220 8.61 -25.37 7.88
C TYR A 220 10.15 -25.28 7.90
N PRO A 221 10.87 -26.22 7.28
CA PRO A 221 12.32 -26.12 7.12
C PRO A 221 12.68 -24.95 6.19
N GLN A 222 13.88 -24.40 6.34
CA GLN A 222 14.36 -23.29 5.49
C GLN A 222 14.35 -23.70 4.01
N LYS A 223 14.85 -24.89 3.68
CA LYS A 223 14.85 -25.45 2.33
C LYS A 223 14.23 -26.85 2.31
N LEU A 224 13.44 -27.14 1.28
CA LEU A 224 12.86 -28.45 0.99
C LEU A 224 12.96 -28.70 -0.52
N PHE A 225 13.58 -29.80 -0.93
CA PHE A 225 13.85 -30.12 -2.36
C PHE A 225 14.46 -28.96 -3.17
N GLY A 226 15.41 -28.24 -2.57
CA GLY A 226 16.07 -27.08 -3.17
C GLY A 226 15.25 -25.77 -3.19
N LYS A 227 13.96 -25.81 -2.84
CA LYS A 227 13.09 -24.62 -2.76
C LYS A 227 13.05 -24.07 -1.34
N GLU A 228 12.99 -22.74 -1.21
CA GLU A 228 12.87 -22.10 0.10
C GLU A 228 11.40 -22.08 0.54
N VAL A 229 11.00 -22.94 1.48
CA VAL A 229 9.59 -23.04 1.87
C VAL A 229 9.24 -22.02 2.95
N ARG A 230 10.07 -21.92 4.00
CA ARG A 230 9.81 -21.02 5.12
C ARG A 230 9.79 -19.54 4.71
N SER A 231 10.69 -19.09 3.82
CA SER A 231 10.71 -17.69 3.35
C SER A 231 9.47 -17.36 2.52
N ASN A 232 9.01 -18.27 1.65
CA ASN A 232 7.77 -18.10 0.89
C ASN A 232 6.52 -18.02 1.77
N VAL A 233 6.42 -18.84 2.83
CA VAL A 233 5.31 -18.76 3.80
C VAL A 233 5.32 -17.43 4.55
N ILE A 234 6.49 -16.96 5.01
CA ILE A 234 6.64 -15.66 5.67
C ILE A 234 6.29 -14.52 4.71
N SER A 235 6.76 -14.58 3.46
CA SER A 235 6.47 -13.58 2.42
C SER A 235 4.97 -13.46 2.17
N LEU A 236 4.26 -14.58 1.99
CA LEU A 236 2.80 -14.59 1.81
C LEU A 236 2.07 -13.96 3.01
N LYS A 237 2.43 -14.34 4.25
CA LYS A 237 1.85 -13.78 5.48
C LYS A 237 2.08 -12.27 5.57
N ASN A 238 3.29 -11.81 5.27
CA ASN A 238 3.65 -10.40 5.30
C ASN A 238 2.92 -9.61 4.21
N SER A 239 2.84 -10.12 2.97
CA SER A 239 2.11 -9.47 1.88
C SER A 239 0.63 -9.29 2.20
N VAL A 240 -0.04 -10.33 2.72
CA VAL A 240 -1.45 -10.23 3.12
C VAL A 240 -1.64 -9.29 4.31
N SER A 241 -0.79 -9.37 5.34
CA SER A 241 -0.86 -8.46 6.48
C SER A 241 -0.67 -7.00 6.06
N SER A 242 0.28 -6.72 5.17
CA SER A 242 0.51 -5.38 4.63
C SER A 242 -0.67 -4.88 3.81
N ALA A 243 -1.26 -5.72 2.95
CA ALA A 243 -2.44 -5.35 2.17
C ALA A 243 -3.65 -5.02 3.07
N ALA A 244 -3.90 -5.84 4.08
CA ALA A 244 -4.95 -5.60 5.07
C ALA A 244 -4.72 -4.30 5.86
N SER A 245 -3.51 -4.09 6.39
CA SER A 245 -3.17 -2.87 7.14
C SER A 245 -3.23 -1.61 6.27
N SER A 246 -2.74 -1.65 5.03
CA SER A 246 -2.84 -0.52 4.10
C SER A 246 -4.30 -0.16 3.82
N LEU A 247 -5.15 -1.15 3.53
CA LEU A 247 -6.56 -0.89 3.29
C LEU A 247 -7.27 -0.27 4.51
N GLN A 248 -7.00 -0.78 5.72
CA GLN A 248 -7.50 -0.18 6.97
C GLN A 248 -7.05 1.28 7.14
N ASN A 249 -5.80 1.61 6.76
CA ASN A 249 -5.27 2.97 6.87
C ASN A 249 -5.86 3.94 5.83
N PHE A 250 -6.21 3.46 4.62
CA PHE A 250 -6.84 4.28 3.58
C PHE A 250 -8.36 4.42 3.75
N GLN A 251 -9.03 3.45 4.37
CA GLN A 251 -10.49 3.42 4.54
C GLN A 251 -11.07 4.71 5.19
N PRO A 252 -10.46 5.33 6.23
CA PRO A 252 -10.93 6.62 6.76
C PRO A 252 -10.85 7.77 5.75
N ILE A 253 -9.78 7.83 4.95
CA ILE A 253 -9.59 8.89 3.93
C ILE A 253 -10.68 8.78 2.88
N ILE A 254 -10.93 7.56 2.39
CA ILE A 254 -11.94 7.28 1.36
C ILE A 254 -13.35 7.57 1.87
N LYS A 255 -13.63 7.33 3.16
CA LYS A 255 -14.90 7.73 3.80
C LYS A 255 -15.06 9.23 4.00
N LEU A 256 -13.96 9.98 4.10
CA LEU A 256 -13.96 11.44 4.23
C LEU A 256 -14.06 12.16 2.87
N LEU A 257 -13.62 11.53 1.77
CA LEU A 257 -13.60 12.13 0.44
C LEU A 257 -14.97 12.66 -0.06
N PRO A 258 -16.12 11.94 0.07
CA PRO A 258 -17.41 12.48 -0.35
C PRO A 258 -17.78 13.76 0.39
N ASP A 259 -17.52 13.82 1.70
CA ASP A 259 -17.80 14.99 2.53
C ASP A 259 -16.93 16.18 2.12
N LEU A 260 -15.63 15.96 1.89
CA LEU A 260 -14.71 16.99 1.35
C LEU A 260 -15.14 17.48 -0.03
N LEU A 261 -15.71 16.60 -0.86
CA LEU A 261 -16.22 16.94 -2.19
C LEU A 261 -17.65 17.50 -2.16
N GLY A 262 -18.18 17.87 -0.99
CA GLY A 262 -19.46 18.55 -0.86
C GLY A 262 -20.66 17.65 -1.16
N ASN A 263 -20.65 16.44 -0.61
CA ASN A 263 -21.70 15.44 -0.75
C ASN A 263 -21.96 14.74 0.61
N PRO A 264 -23.17 14.80 1.20
CA PRO A 264 -24.42 15.32 0.61
C PRO A 264 -24.52 16.86 0.59
N ASP A 265 -23.92 17.53 1.57
CA ASP A 265 -24.02 18.98 1.76
C ASP A 265 -22.82 19.72 1.15
N PRO A 266 -23.00 20.91 0.56
CA PRO A 266 -21.89 21.72 0.05
C PRO A 266 -20.85 22.05 1.13
N ARG A 267 -19.57 22.11 0.74
CA ARG A 267 -18.47 22.58 1.62
C ARG A 267 -17.90 23.91 1.14
N GLN A 268 -17.76 24.85 2.07
CA GLN A 268 -17.02 26.09 1.87
C GLN A 268 -15.58 25.93 2.38
N TYR A 269 -14.60 26.32 1.58
CA TYR A 269 -13.19 26.26 1.92
C TYR A 269 -12.58 27.66 1.90
N LEU A 270 -11.85 27.99 2.95
CA LEU A 270 -10.98 29.16 3.03
C LEU A 270 -9.56 28.76 2.64
N ILE A 271 -9.06 29.27 1.51
CA ILE A 271 -7.66 29.13 1.10
C ILE A 271 -6.89 30.37 1.54
N ILE A 272 -5.80 30.16 2.29
CA ILE A 272 -4.85 31.19 2.71
C ILE A 272 -3.59 31.11 1.85
N PHE A 273 -3.15 32.24 1.29
CA PHE A 273 -1.96 32.34 0.45
C PHE A 273 -0.77 32.81 1.25
N GLN A 274 0.34 32.08 1.15
CA GLN A 274 1.57 32.35 1.86
C GLN A 274 2.67 32.80 0.89
N ASN A 275 3.23 33.98 1.13
CA ASN A 275 4.43 34.44 0.44
C ASN A 275 5.67 33.84 1.11
N ASP A 276 6.25 32.82 0.50
CA ASP A 276 7.45 32.11 0.94
C ASP A 276 8.74 32.96 0.82
N ALA A 277 8.73 34.02 -0.01
CA ALA A 277 9.79 35.03 -0.02
C ALA A 277 9.81 35.90 1.27
N GLU A 278 8.68 36.00 1.98
CA GLU A 278 8.55 36.64 3.30
C GLU A 278 8.35 35.59 4.40
N LEU A 279 9.31 34.67 4.50
CA LEU A 279 9.20 33.46 5.30
C LEU A 279 8.63 33.67 6.71
N ARG A 280 7.65 32.83 7.07
CA ARG A 280 7.11 32.66 8.42
C ARG A 280 7.09 31.16 8.75
N PRO A 281 7.02 30.76 10.03
CA PRO A 281 7.10 29.36 10.44
C PRO A 281 6.10 28.39 9.78
N THR A 282 4.95 28.85 9.28
CA THR A 282 3.97 28.00 8.58
C THR A 282 4.18 27.85 7.08
N GLY A 283 5.18 28.52 6.48
CA GLY A 283 5.49 28.49 5.05
C GLY A 283 5.72 29.88 4.43
N GLY A 284 5.11 30.94 4.97
CA GLY A 284 5.26 32.30 4.43
C GLY A 284 4.32 33.32 5.07
N PHE A 285 4.47 34.59 4.71
CA PHE A 285 3.59 35.68 5.14
C PHE A 285 2.18 35.51 4.57
N LEU A 286 1.14 35.61 5.42
CA LEU A 286 -0.25 35.47 4.96
C LEU A 286 -0.58 36.70 4.11
N THR A 287 -0.71 36.52 2.79
CA THR A 287 -0.72 37.62 1.81
C THR A 287 -2.10 37.90 1.25
N ALA A 288 -2.89 36.84 1.01
CA ALA A 288 -4.22 36.92 0.46
C ALA A 288 -5.05 35.73 0.94
N TYR A 289 -6.35 35.79 0.70
CA TYR A 289 -7.25 34.66 0.90
C TYR A 289 -8.23 34.51 -0.26
N ALA A 290 -8.83 33.33 -0.34
CA ALA A 290 -9.98 33.10 -1.20
C ALA A 290 -10.95 32.13 -0.54
N THR A 291 -12.21 32.20 -0.95
CA THR A 291 -13.19 31.15 -0.73
C THR A 291 -13.41 30.34 -1.99
N LEU A 292 -13.66 29.04 -1.83
CA LEU A 292 -14.30 28.21 -2.84
C LEU A 292 -15.41 27.39 -2.21
N LYS A 293 -16.42 27.05 -3.01
CA LYS A 293 -17.50 26.17 -2.63
C LYS A 293 -17.42 24.91 -3.46
N VAL A 294 -17.39 23.75 -2.82
CA VAL A 294 -17.49 22.44 -3.49
C VAL A 294 -18.90 21.90 -3.29
N THR A 295 -19.56 21.50 -4.38
CA THR A 295 -20.86 20.83 -4.35
C THR A 295 -20.82 19.61 -5.26
N LYS A 296 -20.84 18.41 -4.69
CA LYS A 296 -20.74 17.13 -5.42
C LYS A 296 -19.58 17.07 -6.42
N GLY A 297 -18.41 17.54 -6.01
CA GLY A 297 -17.19 17.60 -6.82
C GLY A 297 -17.09 18.82 -7.76
N LYS A 298 -18.18 19.55 -8.01
CA LYS A 298 -18.14 20.82 -8.75
C LYS A 298 -17.50 21.91 -7.88
N ILE A 299 -16.53 22.66 -8.41
CA ILE A 299 -15.83 23.72 -7.68
C ILE A 299 -16.27 25.09 -8.19
N GLU A 300 -16.86 25.89 -7.30
CA GLU A 300 -17.33 27.24 -7.59
C GLU A 300 -16.42 28.26 -6.88
N PRO A 301 -15.70 29.16 -7.60
CA PRO A 301 -14.91 30.21 -6.97
C PRO A 301 -15.82 31.18 -6.21
N GLY A 302 -15.42 31.54 -5.00
CA GLY A 302 -16.03 32.59 -4.20
C GLY A 302 -15.27 33.92 -4.29
N VAL A 303 -15.19 34.59 -3.15
CA VAL A 303 -14.44 35.86 -2.97
C VAL A 303 -12.95 35.56 -2.97
N SER A 304 -12.13 36.47 -3.48
CA SER A 304 -10.68 36.44 -3.23
C SER A 304 -10.12 37.84 -3.12
N GLU A 305 -9.41 38.08 -2.02
CA GLU A 305 -9.06 39.41 -1.50
C GLU A 305 -7.67 39.39 -0.86
N ASP A 306 -7.09 40.58 -0.74
CA ASP A 306 -5.85 40.81 0.01
C ASP A 306 -6.10 40.58 1.52
N ILE A 307 -5.11 40.04 2.25
CA ILE A 307 -5.18 39.87 3.71
C ILE A 307 -5.49 41.19 4.44
N TYR A 308 -5.10 42.34 3.86
CA TYR A 308 -5.37 43.65 4.43
C TYR A 308 -6.88 43.95 4.52
N THR A 309 -7.73 43.29 3.72
CA THR A 309 -9.20 43.38 3.84
C THR A 309 -9.69 42.76 5.15
N LEU A 310 -9.13 41.62 5.56
CA LEU A 310 -9.41 40.98 6.86
C LEU A 310 -8.84 41.79 8.03
N ASP A 311 -7.62 42.30 7.91
CA ASP A 311 -7.01 43.19 8.92
C ASP A 311 -7.82 44.48 9.12
N ALA A 312 -8.35 45.08 8.04
CA ALA A 312 -9.14 46.30 8.11
C ALA A 312 -10.48 46.10 8.84
N GLY A 313 -11.09 44.92 8.70
CA GLY A 313 -12.27 44.54 9.47
C GLY A 313 -11.96 44.15 10.93
N PHE A 314 -10.72 43.81 11.26
CA PHE A 314 -10.28 43.39 12.59
C PHE A 314 -10.09 44.58 13.53
N THR A 315 -11.19 45.03 14.14
CA THR A 315 -11.21 46.24 14.99
C THR A 315 -10.52 46.07 16.35
N LYS A 316 -10.21 44.83 16.76
CA LYS A 316 -9.71 44.47 18.09
C LYS A 316 -8.20 44.61 18.19
N LYS A 317 -7.73 45.46 19.12
CA LYS A 317 -6.29 45.68 19.34
C LYS A 317 -5.71 44.62 20.28
N VAL A 318 -5.27 43.50 19.71
CA VAL A 318 -4.48 42.48 20.41
C VAL A 318 -3.03 42.99 20.52
N PRO A 319 -2.39 43.00 21.71
CA PRO A 319 -1.01 43.43 21.83
C PRO A 319 -0.06 42.46 21.11
N ALA A 320 0.95 42.98 20.43
CA ALA A 320 1.95 42.16 19.75
C ALA A 320 2.63 41.16 20.71
N PRO A 321 2.89 39.90 20.32
CA PRO A 321 3.60 38.94 21.16
C PRO A 321 5.07 39.33 21.32
N ASP A 322 5.73 38.85 22.37
CA ASP A 322 7.07 39.32 22.76
C ASP A 322 8.16 39.14 21.68
N PRO A 323 8.16 38.09 20.82
CA PRO A 323 9.05 38.04 19.66
C PRO A 323 8.86 39.22 18.71
N ILE A 324 7.63 39.61 18.38
CA ILE A 324 7.35 40.78 17.55
C ILE A 324 7.80 42.05 18.27
N LYS A 325 7.44 42.26 19.54
CA LYS A 325 7.88 43.44 20.30
C LYS A 325 9.41 43.59 20.34
N LYS A 326 10.14 42.47 20.45
CA LYS A 326 11.60 42.44 20.57
C LYS A 326 12.32 42.80 19.28
N TYR A 327 11.83 42.32 18.14
CA TYR A 327 12.51 42.48 16.83
C TYR A 327 11.88 43.54 15.94
N LEU A 328 10.61 43.90 16.17
CA LEU A 328 9.83 44.90 15.46
C LEU A 328 9.20 45.89 16.46
N PRO A 329 10.00 46.73 17.15
CA PRO A 329 9.54 47.55 18.28
C PRO A 329 8.48 48.62 17.91
N LEU A 330 8.24 48.87 16.62
CA LEU A 330 7.20 49.78 16.13
C LEU A 330 5.85 49.07 15.87
N VAL A 331 5.79 47.74 16.02
CA VAL A 331 4.58 46.93 15.84
C VAL A 331 3.96 46.66 17.21
N TYR A 332 3.06 47.55 17.62
CA TYR A 332 2.41 47.51 18.94
C TYR A 332 1.25 46.50 19.01
N ASN A 333 0.54 46.30 17.91
CA ASN A 333 -0.62 45.40 17.81
C ASN A 333 -0.29 44.20 16.91
N TRP A 334 -0.86 43.04 17.23
CA TRP A 334 -0.79 41.85 16.40
C TRP A 334 -1.89 41.91 15.34
N ASN A 335 -1.52 42.00 14.07
CA ASN A 335 -2.44 41.96 12.93
C ASN A 335 -2.65 40.50 12.49
N LEU A 336 -3.80 40.15 11.91
CA LEU A 336 -4.15 38.79 11.51
C LEU A 336 -3.10 38.19 10.56
N ARG A 337 -2.61 38.99 9.61
CA ARG A 337 -1.57 38.63 8.65
C ARG A 337 -0.25 38.10 9.26
N ASP A 338 0.03 38.44 10.52
CA ASP A 338 1.24 38.05 11.26
C ASP A 338 0.94 36.99 12.34
N MET A 339 -0.27 36.42 12.40
CA MET A 339 -0.69 35.44 13.42
C MET A 339 -0.24 33.99 13.14
N ASN A 340 0.85 33.81 12.38
CA ASN A 340 1.40 32.50 12.02
C ASN A 340 2.82 32.24 12.55
N LEU A 341 3.10 32.70 13.78
CA LEU A 341 4.42 32.62 14.42
C LEU A 341 4.78 31.24 14.99
N SER A 342 3.85 30.28 15.04
CA SER A 342 4.16 28.91 15.48
C SER A 342 4.59 28.05 14.29
N PRO A 343 5.66 27.25 14.40
CA PRO A 343 5.99 26.23 13.39
C PRO A 343 4.98 25.08 13.38
N ASP A 344 4.18 24.93 14.44
CA ASP A 344 2.98 24.08 14.39
C ASP A 344 1.89 24.83 13.60
N PHE A 345 1.58 24.31 12.41
CA PHE A 345 0.57 24.86 11.51
C PHE A 345 -0.80 24.99 12.16
N LYS A 346 -1.23 24.00 12.95
CA LYS A 346 -2.53 24.02 13.61
C LYS A 346 -2.57 25.11 14.67
N VAL A 347 -1.54 25.24 15.51
CA VAL A 347 -1.48 26.31 16.53
C VAL A 347 -1.53 27.69 15.88
N SER A 348 -0.81 27.90 14.78
CA SER A 348 -0.86 29.14 14.00
C SER A 348 -2.24 29.41 13.40
N MET A 349 -2.86 28.43 12.73
CA MET A 349 -4.16 28.63 12.08
C MET A 349 -5.32 28.71 13.09
N ASP A 350 -5.26 28.01 14.22
CA ASP A 350 -6.19 28.18 15.34
C ASP A 350 -6.10 29.61 15.90
N THR A 351 -4.88 30.15 16.03
CA THR A 351 -4.67 31.55 16.49
C THR A 351 -5.26 32.54 15.49
N PHE A 352 -4.91 32.41 14.21
CA PHE A 352 -5.43 33.24 13.12
C PHE A 352 -6.95 33.20 13.05
N THR A 353 -7.57 32.01 12.96
CA THR A 353 -9.03 31.86 12.84
C THR A 353 -9.78 32.31 14.10
N THR A 354 -9.23 32.12 15.30
CA THR A 354 -9.85 32.62 16.54
C THR A 354 -9.97 34.14 16.55
N HIS A 355 -8.97 34.85 16.01
CA HIS A 355 -8.99 36.31 15.92
C HIS A 355 -9.70 36.82 14.66
N MET A 356 -9.69 36.07 13.56
CA MET A 356 -10.42 36.40 12.33
C MET A 356 -11.92 36.55 12.56
N ARG A 357 -12.50 35.80 13.52
CA ARG A 357 -13.89 35.95 13.99
C ARG A 357 -14.25 37.31 14.58
N ASP A 358 -13.27 38.11 14.99
CA ASP A 358 -13.48 39.50 15.41
C ASP A 358 -13.40 40.48 14.22
N SER A 359 -13.27 39.99 12.97
CA SER A 359 -13.23 40.81 11.74
C SER A 359 -14.59 40.90 11.06
N THR A 360 -14.99 42.12 10.69
CA THR A 360 -16.23 42.36 9.92
C THR A 360 -16.17 41.85 8.46
N ALA A 361 -15.03 41.32 8.03
CA ALA A 361 -14.81 40.77 6.70
C ALA A 361 -14.57 39.24 6.73
N GLU A 362 -14.84 38.56 7.86
CA GLU A 362 -14.73 37.09 7.97
C GLU A 362 -15.58 36.40 6.88
N PRO A 363 -14.98 35.54 6.03
CA PRO A 363 -15.74 34.67 5.14
C PRO A 363 -16.34 33.48 5.90
N GLU A 364 -17.44 32.91 5.37
CA GLU A 364 -17.91 31.59 5.81
C GLU A 364 -17.02 30.47 5.25
N TYR A 365 -16.69 29.47 6.09
CA TYR A 365 -15.92 28.29 5.70
C TYR A 365 -16.17 27.12 6.66
N ASP A 366 -16.12 25.89 6.13
CA ASP A 366 -16.09 24.63 6.87
C ASP A 366 -14.65 24.14 7.12
N ALA A 367 -13.75 24.44 6.18
CA ALA A 367 -12.37 23.96 6.18
C ALA A 367 -11.38 25.07 5.76
N LEU A 368 -10.17 25.04 6.33
CA LEU A 368 -9.07 25.95 5.98
C LEU A 368 -7.93 25.17 5.33
N ILE A 369 -7.45 25.68 4.20
CA ILE A 369 -6.26 25.21 3.49
C ILE A 369 -5.28 26.37 3.41
N ALA A 370 -3.98 26.12 3.55
CA ALA A 370 -2.96 27.11 3.21
C ALA A 370 -2.08 26.59 2.08
N ILE A 371 -1.72 27.46 1.14
CA ILE A 371 -0.79 27.16 0.05
C ILE A 371 0.22 28.29 -0.13
N ASP A 372 1.43 27.92 -0.55
CA ASP A 372 2.52 28.84 -0.87
C ASP A 372 2.46 29.32 -2.33
N THR A 373 3.51 30.03 -2.79
CA THR A 373 3.62 30.45 -4.19
C THR A 373 3.99 29.32 -5.15
N GLN A 374 4.47 28.18 -4.65
CA GLN A 374 4.91 27.03 -5.47
C GLN A 374 3.71 26.30 -6.07
N VAL A 375 2.60 26.20 -5.33
CA VAL A 375 1.34 25.58 -5.82
C VAL A 375 0.81 26.28 -7.08
N PRO A 376 0.58 27.62 -7.11
CA PRO A 376 0.13 28.29 -8.33
C PRO A 376 1.17 28.24 -9.46
N VAL A 377 2.47 28.34 -9.17
CA VAL A 377 3.52 28.17 -10.19
C VAL A 377 3.41 26.80 -10.88
N ARG A 378 3.31 25.71 -10.11
CA ARG A 378 3.15 24.34 -10.67
C ARG A 378 1.86 24.16 -11.47
N ILE A 379 0.76 24.81 -11.07
CA ILE A 379 -0.48 24.81 -11.86
C ILE A 379 -0.24 25.50 -13.22
N LEU A 380 0.56 26.57 -13.27
CA LEU A 380 0.93 27.25 -14.52
C LEU A 380 1.94 26.48 -15.37
N GLU A 381 2.81 25.64 -14.78
CA GLU A 381 3.66 24.69 -15.54
C GLU A 381 2.79 23.70 -16.34
N VAL A 382 1.72 23.20 -15.71
CA VAL A 382 0.77 22.26 -16.31
C VAL A 382 -0.11 22.95 -17.37
N LEU A 383 -0.78 24.04 -16.98
CA LEU A 383 -1.73 24.75 -17.85
C LEU A 383 -1.03 25.48 -19.00
N GLY A 384 0.19 25.99 -18.78
CA GLY A 384 0.85 26.96 -19.64
C GLY A 384 0.43 28.40 -19.30
N PRO A 385 0.89 29.38 -20.10
CA PRO A 385 0.57 30.79 -19.88
C PRO A 385 -0.94 31.08 -19.93
N ILE A 386 -1.44 31.84 -18.94
CA ILE A 386 -2.85 32.27 -18.89
C ILE A 386 -2.98 33.79 -18.95
N GLY A 387 -4.10 34.28 -19.49
CA GLY A 387 -4.47 35.70 -19.41
C GLY A 387 -5.33 35.98 -18.18
N VAL A 388 -5.15 37.15 -17.55
CA VAL A 388 -5.99 37.61 -16.44
C VAL A 388 -6.82 38.83 -16.88
N PRO A 389 -8.16 38.76 -16.84
CA PRO A 389 -9.03 39.88 -17.20
C PRO A 389 -8.71 41.15 -16.40
N GLY A 390 -8.66 42.30 -17.09
CA GLY A 390 -8.41 43.62 -16.48
C GLY A 390 -6.95 44.00 -16.25
N TYR A 391 -6.01 43.03 -16.22
CA TYR A 391 -4.58 43.33 -15.94
C TYR A 391 -3.68 43.26 -17.17
N GLY A 392 -4.10 42.52 -18.21
CA GLY A 392 -3.37 42.40 -19.47
C GLY A 392 -2.12 41.52 -19.38
N GLY A 393 -1.57 41.17 -20.54
CA GLY A 393 -0.44 40.24 -20.63
C GLY A 393 -0.82 38.78 -20.36
N GLN A 394 0.21 37.94 -20.25
CA GLN A 394 0.10 36.53 -19.86
C GLN A 394 0.92 36.30 -18.58
N PHE A 395 0.47 35.36 -17.77
CA PHE A 395 1.10 34.90 -16.53
C PHE A 395 1.52 33.45 -16.73
N SER A 396 2.81 33.15 -16.62
CA SER A 396 3.39 31.82 -16.86
C SER A 396 4.37 31.41 -15.75
N ALA A 397 4.69 30.12 -15.73
CA ALA A 397 5.74 29.55 -14.89
C ALA A 397 7.15 29.66 -15.52
N GLU A 398 7.28 30.22 -16.72
CA GLU A 398 8.58 30.36 -17.38
C GLU A 398 9.50 31.28 -16.56
N ILE A 399 10.78 30.93 -16.46
CA ILE A 399 11.75 31.72 -15.67
C ILE A 399 12.07 33.03 -16.39
N ASP A 400 11.86 34.16 -15.69
CA ASP A 400 12.20 35.49 -16.18
C ASP A 400 13.67 35.82 -15.86
N PRO A 401 14.52 36.08 -16.87
CA PRO A 401 15.96 36.28 -16.68
C PRO A 401 16.31 37.57 -15.92
N ARG A 402 15.33 38.43 -15.60
CA ARG A 402 15.54 39.65 -14.80
C ARG A 402 15.58 39.39 -13.29
N CYS A 403 14.95 38.31 -12.83
CA CYS A 403 14.87 37.94 -11.42
C CYS A 403 15.34 36.50 -11.12
N ASP A 404 15.57 35.67 -12.14
CA ASP A 404 15.75 34.21 -12.00
C ASP A 404 14.57 33.56 -11.25
N CYS A 405 13.36 34.03 -11.55
CA CYS A 405 12.11 33.68 -10.87
C CYS A 405 10.98 33.44 -11.89
N PRO A 406 9.91 32.68 -11.56
CA PRO A 406 8.78 32.48 -12.46
C PRO A 406 8.13 33.80 -12.88
N GLN A 407 7.81 33.94 -14.16
CA GLN A 407 7.32 35.18 -14.76
C GLN A 407 6.04 35.69 -14.09
N VAL A 408 5.17 34.81 -13.61
CA VAL A 408 3.99 35.16 -12.80
C VAL A 408 4.36 35.96 -11.54
N ILE A 409 5.46 35.60 -10.85
CA ILE A 409 5.93 36.29 -9.64
C ILE A 409 6.45 37.68 -10.02
N TYR A 410 7.32 37.77 -11.03
CA TYR A 410 7.82 39.04 -11.54
C TYR A 410 6.67 39.98 -11.99
N ALA A 411 5.67 39.43 -12.68
CA ALA A 411 4.51 40.18 -13.16
C ALA A 411 3.68 40.72 -11.99
N LEU A 412 3.40 39.89 -10.97
CA LEU A 412 2.70 40.30 -9.75
C LEU A 412 3.46 41.41 -9.01
N GLU A 413 4.76 41.24 -8.77
CA GLU A 413 5.59 42.26 -8.12
C GLU A 413 5.59 43.58 -8.90
N ASN A 414 5.79 43.55 -10.22
CA ASN A 414 5.80 44.73 -11.08
C ASN A 414 4.41 45.41 -11.19
N ILE A 415 3.31 44.69 -10.97
CA ILE A 415 1.95 45.27 -10.93
C ILE A 415 1.65 45.90 -9.57
N ILE A 416 2.03 45.23 -8.47
CA ILE A 416 1.74 45.63 -7.09
C ILE A 416 2.67 46.76 -6.61
N THR A 417 3.98 46.65 -6.86
CA THR A 417 5.01 47.48 -6.21
C THR A 417 5.48 48.67 -7.06
N ARG A 418 5.39 48.59 -8.40
CA ARG A 418 6.02 49.57 -9.28
C ARG A 418 5.38 50.96 -9.11
N PRO A 419 6.18 52.01 -8.78
CA PRO A 419 5.68 53.38 -8.74
C PRO A 419 5.16 53.82 -10.11
N THR A 420 4.04 54.53 -10.11
CA THR A 420 3.39 55.07 -11.31
C THR A 420 2.97 56.51 -11.05
N TYR A 421 2.97 57.34 -12.09
CA TYR A 421 2.52 58.73 -12.03
C TYR A 421 0.98 58.85 -11.90
N GLU A 422 0.24 57.76 -12.15
CA GLU A 422 -1.21 57.65 -11.99
C GLU A 422 -1.61 56.77 -10.80
N ILE A 423 -2.79 57.04 -10.24
CA ILE A 423 -3.47 56.13 -9.32
C ILE A 423 -4.13 55.03 -10.17
N ARG A 424 -3.43 53.90 -10.33
CA ARG A 424 -4.09 52.65 -10.76
C ARG A 424 -4.81 52.03 -9.57
N GLU A 425 -6.13 51.98 -9.63
CA GLU A 425 -6.98 51.19 -8.73
C GLU A 425 -6.75 49.67 -8.96
N GLY A 426 -7.20 48.82 -8.04
CA GLY A 426 -7.15 47.36 -8.18
C GLY A 426 -5.76 46.71 -8.15
N ARG A 427 -4.64 47.45 -8.17
CA ARG A 427 -3.26 46.88 -8.22
C ARG A 427 -2.98 45.74 -7.24
N LYS A 428 -3.51 45.81 -6.02
CA LYS A 428 -3.34 44.78 -4.97
C LYS A 428 -4.37 43.65 -5.07
N SER A 429 -5.48 43.90 -5.74
CA SER A 429 -6.59 42.97 -5.94
C SER A 429 -6.38 42.04 -7.14
N ILE A 430 -5.19 42.00 -7.75
CA ILE A 430 -4.89 41.12 -8.91
C ILE A 430 -4.95 39.63 -8.57
N LEU A 431 -4.64 39.26 -7.33
CA LEU A 431 -4.55 37.86 -6.91
C LEU A 431 -5.88 37.13 -7.12
N GLY A 432 -7.02 37.75 -6.79
CA GLY A 432 -8.34 37.14 -6.98
C GLY A 432 -8.69 36.83 -8.45
N PRO A 433 -8.63 37.80 -9.38
CA PRO A 433 -8.80 37.57 -10.80
C PRO A 433 -7.78 36.59 -11.40
N LEU A 434 -6.51 36.61 -10.94
CA LEU A 434 -5.51 35.63 -11.34
C LEU A 434 -5.94 34.22 -10.92
N MET A 435 -6.27 34.03 -9.65
CA MET A 435 -6.73 32.75 -9.11
C MET A 435 -8.00 32.24 -9.79
N ASN A 436 -8.99 33.11 -10.03
CA ASN A 436 -10.22 32.72 -10.71
C ASN A 436 -9.91 32.29 -12.15
N SER A 437 -9.00 32.99 -12.84
CA SER A 437 -8.51 32.59 -14.16
C SER A 437 -7.78 31.23 -14.12
N MET A 438 -6.94 30.99 -13.11
CA MET A 438 -6.25 29.71 -12.92
C MET A 438 -7.23 28.57 -12.65
N LEU A 439 -8.21 28.76 -11.77
CA LEU A 439 -9.21 27.77 -11.44
C LEU A 439 -10.09 27.45 -12.65
N GLN A 440 -10.59 28.45 -13.38
CA GLN A 440 -11.39 28.22 -14.60
C GLN A 440 -10.60 27.45 -15.67
N ASN A 441 -9.34 27.81 -15.91
CA ASN A 441 -8.48 27.09 -16.85
C ASN A 441 -8.17 25.67 -16.36
N MET A 442 -7.96 25.46 -15.06
CA MET A 442 -7.82 24.14 -14.45
C MET A 442 -9.07 23.29 -14.67
N MET A 443 -10.24 23.75 -14.23
CA MET A 443 -11.49 22.99 -14.30
C MET A 443 -11.86 22.66 -15.74
N GLY A 444 -11.71 23.60 -16.69
CA GLY A 444 -12.01 23.40 -18.11
C GLY A 444 -10.98 22.57 -18.91
N SER A 445 -9.85 22.18 -18.33
CA SER A 445 -8.72 21.62 -19.09
C SER A 445 -8.88 20.13 -19.50
N PRO A 446 -8.37 19.76 -20.69
CA PRO A 446 -8.48 18.39 -21.22
C PRO A 446 -7.61 17.39 -20.46
N LYS A 447 -7.97 16.10 -20.51
CA LYS A 447 -7.22 15.00 -19.87
C LYS A 447 -5.72 15.01 -20.20
N ALA A 448 -5.35 15.30 -21.46
CA ALA A 448 -3.97 15.33 -21.93
C ALA A 448 -3.06 16.38 -21.26
N LYS A 449 -3.61 17.33 -20.50
CA LYS A 449 -2.83 18.27 -19.68
C LYS A 449 -2.42 17.69 -18.31
N TRP A 450 -3.11 16.67 -17.81
CA TRP A 450 -2.95 16.11 -16.46
C TRP A 450 -2.63 14.60 -16.44
N ALA A 451 -2.17 14.07 -17.57
CA ALA A 451 -1.97 12.63 -17.81
C ALA A 451 -0.50 12.20 -17.70
#